data_AF-A0ABD2V2S3-F1
#
_entry.id   AF-A0ABD2V2S3-F1
#
_cell.length_a   1.000
_cell.length_b   1.000
_cell.length_c   1.000
_cell.angle_alpha   90.00
_cell.angle_beta   90.00
_cell.angle_gamma   90.00
#
_symmetry.space_group_name_H-M   'P 1'
#
loop_
_entity.id
_entity.type
_entity.pdbx_description
1 polymer ?
#
loop_
_entity_poly.entity_id
_entity_poly.type
_entity_poly.pdbx_seq_one_letter_code
_entity_poly.pdbx_strand_id
1 'polypeptide(L)'
;MYKVCYNGGGCNYADVIMAIDQAIHDGVDILSMSLGAEPPLSLDVDFTDGGQFASLSAVTHGITVVSSAGNKGSLPQTVGNISPWMLTVAASSIDRSLPTLITLGNDRTFVGQSLYTGKETAFLNIQHIRYCENFTPNDTSVAGKVGLCFLLGNELSLSSVIEDFRDCGGLGLIVAKSPSRALEVLTFDFPSVGVSYDIGTQILNYLRYSRKPRIKLSPAKTHVGKPVSTYVASFSSRGPNSIAPAILKPDVAAPGVLILAAVPGETPYEFYSGTSMAAPHVSGIVALLKSLHPDWFPAAIKSTIMTTGGKRPSFWVTNYRGGNAI
;
A
#
# COMPACT_ATOMS: atom_id res chain seq x y z
N MET A 1 4.48 -5.65 24.18
CA MET A 1 3.80 -4.67 23.30
C MET A 1 3.83 -3.33 24.01
N TYR A 2 4.33 -2.29 23.34
CA TYR A 2 4.49 -0.96 23.91
C TYR A 2 3.56 0.01 23.16
N LYS A 3 2.52 0.51 23.83
CA LYS A 3 1.52 1.39 23.21
C LYS A 3 1.97 2.85 23.30
N VAL A 4 2.19 3.47 22.15
CA VAL A 4 2.69 4.86 22.04
C VAL A 4 1.81 5.77 21.20
N CYS A 5 0.75 5.22 20.60
CA CYS A 5 -0.20 5.95 19.76
C CYS A 5 -1.60 5.91 20.36
N TYR A 6 -2.27 7.06 20.34
CA TYR A 6 -3.59 7.24 20.95
C TYR A 6 -4.54 7.99 20.00
N ASN A 7 -5.84 7.68 20.10
CA ASN A 7 -6.87 8.38 19.33
C ASN A 7 -6.83 9.88 19.65
N GLY A 8 -6.81 10.73 18.61
CA GLY A 8 -6.83 12.18 18.75
C GLY A 8 -5.50 12.85 19.15
N GLY A 9 -4.45 12.08 19.46
CA GLY A 9 -3.14 12.59 19.87
C GLY A 9 -1.95 12.13 19.00
N GLY A 10 -2.18 11.21 18.05
CA GLY A 10 -1.10 10.62 17.25
C GLY A 10 -0.15 9.79 18.10
N CYS A 11 1.12 9.73 17.69
CA CYS A 11 2.17 9.04 18.42
C CYS A 11 3.16 10.08 18.94
N ASN A 12 3.08 10.43 20.23
CA ASN A 12 3.91 11.48 20.80
C ASN A 12 5.36 11.03 20.90
N TYR A 13 6.32 11.88 20.53
CA TYR A 13 7.75 11.57 20.58
C TYR A 13 8.21 11.16 22.00
N ALA A 14 7.68 11.76 23.05
CA ALA A 14 8.02 11.40 24.43
C ALA A 14 7.60 9.96 24.77
N ASP A 15 6.40 9.56 24.36
CA ASP A 15 5.91 8.19 24.55
C ASP A 15 6.74 7.17 23.76
N VAL A 16 7.15 7.54 22.53
CA VAL A 16 8.01 6.71 21.69
C VAL A 16 9.39 6.53 22.32
N ILE A 17 10.01 7.60 22.82
CA ILE A 17 11.31 7.52 23.51
C ILE A 17 11.20 6.63 24.75
N MET A 18 10.20 6.85 25.62
CA MET A 18 10.01 6.05 26.83
C MET A 18 9.76 4.57 26.51
N ALA A 19 9.01 4.27 25.45
CA ALA A 19 8.77 2.89 25.03
C ALA A 19 10.04 2.22 24.51
N ILE A 20 10.89 2.94 23.76
CA ILE A 20 12.19 2.40 23.31
C ILE A 20 13.11 2.15 24.51
N ASP A 21 13.19 3.09 25.45
CA ASP A 21 13.98 2.96 26.67
C ASP A 21 13.52 1.76 27.52
N GLN A 22 12.21 1.62 27.75
CA GLN A 22 11.66 0.47 28.45
C GLN A 22 11.90 -0.84 27.71
N ALA A 23 11.82 -0.85 26.37
CA ALA A 23 12.09 -2.05 25.59
C ALA A 23 13.58 -2.47 25.66
N ILE A 24 14.51 -1.51 25.72
CA ILE A 24 15.92 -1.79 25.97
C ILE A 24 16.08 -2.43 27.35
N HIS A 25 15.46 -1.85 28.38
CA HIS A 25 15.50 -2.38 29.75
C HIS A 25 14.91 -3.80 29.84
N ASP A 26 13.83 -4.07 29.12
CA ASP A 26 13.19 -5.39 29.07
C ASP A 26 14.01 -6.42 28.28
N GLY A 27 15.07 -6.00 27.59
CA GLY A 27 15.99 -6.89 26.87
C GLY A 27 15.42 -7.45 25.56
N VAL A 28 14.62 -6.68 24.82
CA VAL A 28 14.08 -7.15 23.54
C VAL A 28 15.18 -7.33 22.49
N ASP A 29 15.06 -8.33 21.62
CA ASP A 29 16.03 -8.54 20.54
C ASP A 29 15.84 -7.58 19.35
N ILE A 30 14.59 -7.15 19.13
CA ILE A 30 14.14 -6.43 17.92
C ILE A 30 13.04 -5.43 18.26
N LEU A 31 13.13 -4.25 17.64
CA LEU A 31 12.06 -3.25 17.63
C LEU A 31 11.43 -3.18 16.25
N SER A 32 10.12 -3.45 16.18
CA SER A 32 9.30 -3.27 14.97
C SER A 32 8.47 -2.00 15.09
N MET A 33 8.87 -0.95 14.37
CA MET A 33 8.30 0.39 14.48
C MET A 33 7.65 0.82 13.17
N SER A 34 6.35 0.60 13.04
CA SER A 34 5.54 1.08 11.92
C SER A 34 5.11 2.55 12.09
N LEU A 35 6.04 3.39 12.51
CA LEU A 35 5.90 4.81 12.89
C LEU A 35 7.05 5.61 12.25
N GLY A 36 6.88 6.92 12.07
CA GLY A 36 7.95 7.79 11.57
C GLY A 36 7.50 9.25 11.43
N ALA A 37 8.46 10.12 11.16
CA ALA A 37 8.21 11.53 10.86
C ALA A 37 7.92 11.76 9.36
N GLU A 38 7.43 12.94 9.03
CA GLU A 38 7.25 13.41 7.65
C GLU A 38 8.14 14.64 7.40
N PRO A 39 8.63 14.88 6.17
CA PRO A 39 9.40 16.09 5.87
C PRO A 39 8.64 17.40 6.22
N PRO A 40 9.33 18.45 6.70
CA PRO A 40 10.78 18.54 6.90
C PRO A 40 11.26 17.74 8.12
N LEU A 41 12.35 17.00 7.93
CA LEU A 41 12.96 16.17 8.98
C LEU A 41 14.02 16.98 9.74
N SER A 42 14.16 16.67 11.04
CA SER A 42 15.29 17.15 11.85
C SER A 42 16.54 16.30 11.58
N LEU A 43 17.69 16.72 12.12
CA LEU A 43 18.89 15.89 12.08
C LEU A 43 18.65 14.56 12.84
N ASP A 44 19.28 13.47 12.39
CA ASP A 44 19.14 12.13 12.99
C ASP A 44 19.44 12.07 14.51
N VAL A 45 20.15 13.07 15.04
CA VAL A 45 20.57 13.18 16.44
C VAL A 45 19.79 14.25 17.23
N ASP A 46 18.77 14.85 16.61
CA ASP A 46 17.92 15.84 17.26
C ASP A 46 16.85 15.15 18.12
N PHE A 47 16.72 15.56 19.37
CA PHE A 47 15.71 15.04 20.31
C PHE A 47 14.27 15.27 19.84
N THR A 48 14.05 16.24 18.94
CA THR A 48 12.74 16.49 18.33
C THR A 48 12.27 15.36 17.41
N ASP A 49 13.20 14.52 16.92
CA ASP A 49 12.89 13.31 16.16
C ASP A 49 13.02 12.06 17.04
N GLY A 50 12.18 12.02 18.08
CA GLY A 50 12.37 11.15 19.24
C GLY A 50 12.54 9.66 18.93
N GLY A 51 11.87 9.14 17.89
CA GLY A 51 12.00 7.74 17.49
C GLY A 51 13.34 7.42 16.85
N GLN A 52 13.83 8.30 15.97
CA GLN A 52 15.12 8.13 15.30
C GLN A 52 16.28 8.31 16.28
N PHE A 53 16.23 9.34 17.12
CA PHE A 53 17.22 9.57 18.17
C PHE A 53 17.32 8.40 19.16
N ALA A 54 16.21 7.97 19.76
CA ALA A 54 16.23 6.89 20.74
C ALA A 54 16.62 5.53 20.15
N SER A 55 16.36 5.31 18.85
CA SER A 55 16.74 4.07 18.17
C SER A 55 18.26 3.85 18.11
N LEU A 56 19.07 4.91 18.21
CA LEU A 56 20.53 4.76 18.30
C LEU A 56 20.91 4.00 19.58
N SER A 57 20.28 4.32 20.71
CA SER A 57 20.50 3.62 21.99
C SER A 57 20.10 2.15 21.91
N ALA A 58 19.00 1.82 21.22
CA ALA A 58 18.61 0.44 21.02
C ALA A 58 19.67 -0.34 20.21
N VAL A 59 20.16 0.26 19.11
CA VAL A 59 21.19 -0.37 18.26
C VAL A 59 22.51 -0.59 18.99
N THR A 60 22.93 0.34 19.87
CA THR A 60 24.16 0.16 20.67
C THR A 60 24.04 -0.95 21.71
N HIS A 61 22.81 -1.29 22.14
CA HIS A 61 22.52 -2.46 22.97
C HIS A 61 22.30 -3.75 22.15
N GLY A 62 22.61 -3.75 20.85
CA GLY A 62 22.52 -4.95 20.01
C GLY A 62 21.12 -5.26 19.48
N ILE A 63 20.16 -4.36 19.71
CA ILE A 63 18.76 -4.49 19.31
C ILE A 63 18.59 -3.98 17.88
N THR A 64 18.01 -4.80 16.99
CA THR A 64 17.78 -4.37 15.61
C THR A 64 16.49 -3.56 15.51
N VAL A 65 16.56 -2.35 14.96
CA VAL A 65 15.40 -1.47 14.78
C VAL A 65 14.96 -1.50 13.31
N VAL A 66 13.73 -1.94 13.08
CA VAL A 66 13.09 -2.03 11.77
C VAL A 66 11.95 -1.02 11.72
N SER A 67 11.98 -0.13 10.73
CA SER A 67 10.96 0.92 10.60
C SER A 67 10.39 1.04 9.20
N SER A 68 9.14 1.49 9.12
CA SER A 68 8.45 1.79 7.86
C SER A 68 9.06 3.01 7.14
N ALA A 69 9.14 3.01 5.81
CA ALA A 69 9.66 4.17 5.07
C ALA A 69 8.73 5.40 5.07
N GLY A 70 7.43 5.20 5.29
CA GLY A 70 6.39 6.23 5.17
C GLY A 70 5.49 6.01 3.95
N ASN A 71 4.33 6.68 3.95
CA ASN A 71 3.29 6.51 2.94
C ASN A 71 3.02 7.80 2.12
N LYS A 72 4.02 8.68 2.00
CA LYS A 72 3.93 9.98 1.29
C LYS A 72 4.54 9.97 -0.12
N GLY A 73 4.78 8.78 -0.67
CA GLY A 73 5.10 8.62 -2.09
C GLY A 73 3.99 9.17 -3.01
N SER A 74 4.24 9.37 -4.29
CA SER A 74 5.36 8.84 -5.07
C SER A 74 6.46 9.87 -5.33
N LEU A 75 6.39 11.06 -4.73
CA LEU A 75 7.41 12.08 -4.95
C LEU A 75 8.75 11.65 -4.32
N PRO A 76 9.91 12.03 -4.93
CA PRO A 76 11.21 11.88 -4.29
C PRO A 76 11.27 12.61 -2.94
N GLN A 77 12.23 12.24 -2.08
CA GLN A 77 12.52 12.90 -0.79
C GLN A 77 11.35 12.90 0.20
N THR A 78 10.57 11.82 0.21
CA THR A 78 9.39 11.64 1.09
C THR A 78 9.59 10.59 2.18
N VAL A 79 10.76 9.93 2.22
CA VAL A 79 11.12 8.94 3.24
C VAL A 79 11.28 9.62 4.60
N GLY A 80 10.61 9.09 5.62
CA GLY A 80 10.55 9.66 6.97
C GLY A 80 11.60 9.12 7.93
N ASN A 81 11.81 7.79 7.92
CA ASN A 81 12.84 7.14 8.75
C ASN A 81 14.13 7.01 7.95
N ILE A 82 15.08 7.90 8.22
CA ILE A 82 16.28 8.12 7.42
C ILE A 82 17.58 7.75 8.15
N SER A 83 17.53 7.51 9.47
CA SER A 83 18.73 7.25 10.24
C SER A 83 19.53 6.03 9.76
N PRO A 84 20.87 6.12 9.70
CA PRO A 84 21.72 5.06 9.12
C PRO A 84 21.65 3.72 9.85
N TRP A 85 21.47 3.77 11.18
CA TRP A 85 21.43 2.60 12.06
C TRP A 85 20.09 1.84 12.01
N MET A 86 19.04 2.43 11.44
CA MET A 86 17.73 1.78 11.29
C MET A 86 17.64 1.00 9.97
N LEU A 87 16.87 -0.09 9.96
CA LEU A 87 16.47 -0.81 8.74
C LEU A 87 15.12 -0.28 8.25
N THR A 88 15.14 0.59 7.25
CA THR A 88 13.96 1.27 6.71
C THR A 88 13.34 0.49 5.55
N VAL A 89 12.04 0.20 5.64
CA VAL A 89 11.34 -0.75 4.77
C VAL A 89 10.28 -0.06 3.89
N ALA A 90 10.43 -0.16 2.57
CA ALA A 90 9.43 0.19 1.58
C ALA A 90 8.34 -0.89 1.41
N ALA A 91 7.19 -0.49 0.88
CA ALA A 91 6.07 -1.39 0.60
C ALA A 91 6.05 -1.82 -0.87
N SER A 92 6.00 -3.14 -1.09
CA SER A 92 5.75 -3.73 -2.40
C SER A 92 4.45 -4.54 -2.42
N SER A 93 3.93 -4.76 -3.62
CA SER A 93 2.89 -5.78 -3.83
C SER A 93 3.45 -7.19 -3.77
N ILE A 94 2.52 -8.16 -3.69
CA ILE A 94 2.77 -9.60 -3.74
C ILE A 94 2.21 -10.18 -5.04
N ASP A 95 2.50 -11.44 -5.31
CA ASP A 95 2.01 -12.20 -6.47
C ASP A 95 0.52 -12.57 -6.40
N ARG A 96 -0.17 -12.23 -5.30
CA ARG A 96 -1.61 -12.40 -5.16
C ARG A 96 -2.36 -11.35 -5.96
N SER A 97 -3.32 -11.81 -6.77
CA SER A 97 -4.34 -10.95 -7.39
C SER A 97 -5.73 -11.35 -6.97
N LEU A 98 -6.62 -10.37 -6.99
CA LEU A 98 -8.05 -10.53 -6.70
C LEU A 98 -8.87 -10.18 -7.94
N PRO A 99 -8.72 -10.92 -9.06
CA PRO A 99 -9.39 -10.57 -10.29
C PRO A 99 -10.91 -10.67 -10.16
N THR A 100 -11.58 -9.74 -10.81
CA THR A 100 -13.01 -9.78 -11.08
C THR A 100 -13.25 -9.55 -12.56
N LEU A 101 -14.33 -10.12 -13.09
CA LEU A 101 -14.73 -9.93 -14.46
C LEU A 101 -15.69 -8.75 -14.57
N ILE A 102 -15.40 -7.90 -15.55
CA ILE A 102 -16.25 -6.81 -16.00
C ILE A 102 -16.80 -7.20 -17.36
N THR A 103 -18.08 -7.52 -17.46
CA THR A 103 -18.71 -7.93 -18.72
C THR A 103 -19.54 -6.78 -19.28
N LEU A 104 -19.18 -6.31 -20.48
CA LEU A 104 -19.92 -5.28 -21.19
C LEU A 104 -21.17 -5.87 -21.87
N GLY A 105 -22.16 -5.03 -22.19
CA GLY A 105 -23.37 -5.45 -22.92
C GLY A 105 -23.14 -5.87 -24.38
N ASN A 106 -21.90 -5.78 -24.90
CA ASN A 106 -21.49 -6.32 -26.19
C ASN A 106 -20.64 -7.60 -26.05
N ASP A 107 -20.78 -8.30 -24.93
CA ASP A 107 -20.09 -9.55 -24.57
C ASP A 107 -18.56 -9.47 -24.43
N ARG A 108 -17.97 -8.27 -24.59
CA ARG A 108 -16.55 -8.07 -24.31
C ARG A 108 -16.33 -8.07 -22.80
N THR A 109 -15.35 -8.85 -22.35
CA THR A 109 -14.98 -8.94 -20.94
C THR A 109 -13.61 -8.32 -20.68
N PHE A 110 -13.51 -7.60 -19.57
CA PHE A 110 -12.23 -7.12 -19.02
C PHE A 110 -11.99 -7.73 -17.65
N VAL A 111 -10.72 -7.77 -17.26
CA VAL A 111 -10.32 -8.20 -15.92
C VAL A 111 -9.94 -6.96 -15.12
N GLY A 112 -10.69 -6.70 -14.06
CA GLY A 112 -10.33 -5.72 -13.03
C GLY A 112 -9.88 -6.43 -11.77
N GLN A 113 -9.70 -5.66 -10.70
CA GLN A 113 -9.41 -6.17 -9.38
C GLN A 113 -10.43 -5.65 -8.37
N SER A 114 -10.87 -6.48 -7.44
CA SER A 114 -11.93 -6.14 -6.47
C SER A 114 -11.79 -6.92 -5.17
N LEU A 115 -12.37 -6.38 -4.10
CA LEU A 115 -12.61 -7.11 -2.84
C LEU A 115 -14.07 -7.57 -2.70
N TYR A 116 -14.94 -7.25 -3.65
CA TYR A 116 -16.36 -7.59 -3.60
C TYR A 116 -16.57 -9.11 -3.68
N THR A 117 -17.18 -9.69 -2.64
CA THR A 117 -17.47 -11.13 -2.56
C THR A 117 -18.97 -11.45 -2.61
N GLY A 118 -19.82 -10.45 -2.91
CA GLY A 118 -21.26 -10.62 -3.01
C GLY A 118 -21.72 -11.35 -4.28
N LYS A 119 -23.00 -11.16 -4.64
CA LYS A 119 -23.57 -11.80 -5.83
C LYS A 119 -23.20 -11.03 -7.09
N GLU A 120 -23.05 -11.74 -8.20
CA GLU A 120 -22.91 -11.09 -9.51
C GLU A 120 -24.08 -10.13 -9.76
N THR A 121 -23.78 -8.93 -10.24
CA THR A 121 -24.81 -7.92 -10.52
C THR A 121 -25.67 -8.35 -11.72
N ALA A 122 -26.87 -7.79 -11.87
CA ALA A 122 -27.53 -7.80 -13.16
C ALA A 122 -26.74 -6.93 -14.18
N PHE A 123 -27.15 -6.95 -15.46
CA PHE A 123 -26.70 -5.93 -16.39
C PHE A 123 -27.30 -4.57 -16.01
N LEU A 124 -26.47 -3.62 -15.63
CA LEU A 124 -26.87 -2.29 -15.17
C LEU A 124 -26.43 -1.23 -16.17
N ASN A 125 -27.13 -0.10 -16.19
CA ASN A 125 -26.68 1.07 -16.96
C ASN A 125 -25.39 1.60 -16.34
N ILE A 126 -24.50 2.15 -17.16
CA ILE A 126 -23.23 2.72 -16.72
C ILE A 126 -23.13 4.20 -17.08
N GLN A 127 -22.56 5.00 -16.17
CA GLN A 127 -22.37 6.44 -16.33
C GLN A 127 -20.91 6.83 -16.06
N HIS A 128 -20.38 7.70 -16.92
CA HIS A 128 -19.04 8.26 -16.76
C HIS A 128 -19.08 9.54 -15.91
N ILE A 129 -18.41 9.51 -14.77
CA ILE A 129 -18.32 10.62 -13.79
C ILE A 129 -17.10 11.52 -14.08
N ARG A 130 -16.21 11.08 -14.99
CA ARG A 130 -14.91 11.70 -15.31
C ARG A 130 -13.86 11.49 -14.22
N TYR A 131 -13.92 12.24 -13.13
CA TYR A 131 -12.95 12.13 -12.03
C TYR A 131 -13.63 11.69 -10.76
N CYS A 132 -12.99 10.82 -9.98
CA CYS A 132 -13.58 10.31 -8.73
C CYS A 132 -13.71 11.43 -7.69
N GLU A 133 -12.80 12.40 -7.72
CA GLU A 133 -12.76 13.61 -6.89
C GLU A 133 -13.92 14.57 -7.18
N ASN A 134 -14.52 14.49 -8.36
CA ASN A 134 -15.61 15.38 -8.76
C ASN A 134 -16.99 14.87 -8.30
N PHE A 135 -17.06 13.66 -7.75
CA PHE A 135 -18.33 13.12 -7.29
C PHE A 135 -18.78 13.87 -6.04
N THR A 136 -19.99 14.41 -6.08
CA THR A 136 -20.58 15.14 -4.96
C THR A 136 -21.60 14.27 -4.23
N PRO A 137 -21.60 14.28 -2.88
CA PRO A 137 -22.72 13.74 -2.11
C PRO A 137 -24.02 14.40 -2.59
N ASN A 138 -25.06 13.60 -2.83
CA ASN A 138 -26.38 13.97 -3.37
C ASN A 138 -26.54 14.04 -4.91
N ASP A 139 -25.58 13.56 -5.70
CA ASP A 139 -25.79 13.41 -7.15
C ASP A 139 -26.78 12.26 -7.45
N THR A 140 -28.07 12.59 -7.58
CA THR A 140 -29.11 11.60 -7.91
C THR A 140 -29.00 11.03 -9.32
N SER A 141 -28.14 11.60 -10.18
CA SER A 141 -27.99 11.11 -11.56
C SER A 141 -27.41 9.69 -11.60
N VAL A 142 -26.70 9.25 -10.55
CA VAL A 142 -26.06 7.93 -10.49
C VAL A 142 -26.97 6.82 -9.94
N ALA A 143 -28.17 7.17 -9.45
CA ALA A 143 -29.11 6.22 -8.87
C ALA A 143 -29.46 5.08 -9.86
N GLY A 144 -29.32 3.84 -9.41
CA GLY A 144 -29.59 2.64 -10.20
C GLY A 144 -28.54 2.31 -11.27
N LYS A 145 -27.36 2.97 -11.24
CA LYS A 145 -26.31 2.82 -12.26
C LYS A 145 -24.98 2.37 -11.67
N VAL A 146 -24.10 1.89 -12.54
CA VAL A 146 -22.68 1.71 -12.26
C VAL A 146 -21.92 2.96 -12.68
N GLY A 147 -21.03 3.45 -11.83
CA GLY A 147 -20.15 4.59 -12.12
C GLY A 147 -18.84 4.15 -12.77
N LEU A 148 -18.30 4.97 -13.68
CA LEU A 148 -16.90 4.91 -14.11
C LEU A 148 -16.24 6.26 -13.82
N CYS A 149 -15.18 6.25 -13.02
CA CYS A 149 -14.38 7.44 -12.72
C CYS A 149 -12.88 7.16 -12.85
N PHE A 150 -12.11 8.19 -13.17
CA PHE A 150 -10.65 8.15 -13.22
C PHE A 150 -10.09 8.83 -11.99
N LEU A 151 -9.18 8.16 -11.29
CA LEU A 151 -8.48 8.71 -10.14
C LEU A 151 -7.08 9.13 -10.58
N LEU A 152 -6.76 10.43 -10.48
CA LEU A 152 -5.48 10.97 -10.96
C LEU A 152 -4.47 11.28 -9.84
N GLY A 153 -4.94 11.45 -8.60
CA GLY A 153 -4.11 11.81 -7.45
C GLY A 153 -3.90 10.70 -6.42
N ASN A 154 -3.09 11.02 -5.40
CA ASN A 154 -2.83 10.10 -4.28
C ASN A 154 -3.69 10.34 -3.03
N GLU A 155 -4.23 11.56 -2.87
CA GLU A 155 -4.83 12.07 -1.63
C GLU A 155 -6.30 11.69 -1.42
N LEU A 156 -7.03 11.24 -2.45
CA LEU A 156 -8.45 10.93 -2.31
C LEU A 156 -8.66 9.60 -1.58
N SER A 157 -9.43 9.64 -0.50
CA SER A 157 -10.02 8.44 0.09
C SER A 157 -11.13 7.94 -0.82
N LEU A 158 -10.91 6.86 -1.59
CA LEU A 158 -12.01 6.27 -2.37
C LEU A 158 -13.06 5.59 -1.47
N SER A 159 -12.80 5.35 -0.18
CA SER A 159 -13.81 4.74 0.70
C SER A 159 -14.98 5.70 0.87
N SER A 160 -14.68 6.98 1.12
CA SER A 160 -15.71 8.03 1.18
C SER A 160 -16.41 8.19 -0.17
N VAL A 161 -15.69 8.14 -1.29
CA VAL A 161 -16.30 8.19 -2.63
C VAL A 161 -17.25 7.01 -2.86
N ILE A 162 -16.88 5.81 -2.42
CA ILE A 162 -17.74 4.62 -2.54
C ILE A 162 -18.97 4.74 -1.65
N GLU A 163 -18.80 5.22 -0.42
CA GLU A 163 -19.90 5.49 0.52
C GLU A 163 -20.86 6.52 -0.05
N ASP A 164 -20.38 7.69 -0.46
CA ASP A 164 -21.19 8.74 -1.07
C ASP A 164 -21.91 8.22 -2.33
N PHE A 165 -21.22 7.45 -3.17
CA PHE A 165 -21.80 6.91 -4.40
C PHE A 165 -22.89 5.87 -4.11
N ARG A 166 -22.69 5.04 -3.09
CA ARG A 166 -23.68 4.08 -2.58
C ARG A 166 -24.90 4.81 -2.02
N ASP A 167 -24.69 5.85 -1.23
CA ASP A 167 -25.75 6.63 -0.58
C ASP A 167 -26.61 7.40 -1.59
N CYS A 168 -26.02 7.80 -2.73
CA CYS A 168 -26.76 8.35 -3.87
C CYS A 168 -27.55 7.30 -4.68
N GLY A 169 -27.61 6.04 -4.22
CA GLY A 169 -28.32 4.94 -4.86
C GLY A 169 -27.56 4.29 -6.01
N GLY A 170 -26.26 4.54 -6.14
CA GLY A 170 -25.39 3.85 -7.08
C GLY A 170 -25.30 2.35 -6.78
N LEU A 171 -25.14 1.53 -7.81
CA LEU A 171 -25.17 0.06 -7.71
C LEU A 171 -23.80 -0.61 -7.93
N GLY A 172 -22.78 0.17 -8.29
CA GLY A 172 -21.39 -0.27 -8.40
C GLY A 172 -20.48 0.83 -8.90
N LEU A 173 -19.17 0.71 -8.67
CA LEU A 173 -18.20 1.73 -9.06
C LEU A 173 -16.97 1.10 -9.70
N ILE A 174 -16.58 1.58 -10.88
CA ILE A 174 -15.36 1.22 -11.57
C ILE A 174 -14.39 2.39 -11.48
N VAL A 175 -13.24 2.14 -10.88
CA VAL A 175 -12.20 3.15 -10.63
C VAL A 175 -10.99 2.86 -11.50
N ALA A 176 -10.77 3.71 -12.51
CA ALA A 176 -9.57 3.66 -13.32
C ALA A 176 -8.42 4.38 -12.59
N LYS A 177 -7.32 3.66 -12.33
CA LYS A 177 -6.19 4.15 -11.52
C LYS A 177 -4.84 3.68 -12.08
N SER A 178 -3.78 4.29 -11.59
CA SER A 178 -2.42 3.80 -11.84
C SER A 178 -2.25 2.35 -11.33
N PRO A 179 -1.59 1.45 -12.08
CA PRO A 179 -1.31 0.08 -11.64
C PRO A 179 -0.51 0.01 -10.33
N SER A 180 0.31 1.02 -10.04
CA SER A 180 1.12 1.08 -8.82
C SER A 180 0.33 1.49 -7.56
N ARG A 181 -0.91 1.95 -7.71
CA ARG A 181 -1.77 2.31 -6.58
C ARG A 181 -2.43 1.06 -6.02
N ALA A 182 -2.39 0.88 -4.70
CA ALA A 182 -3.00 -0.26 -4.03
C ALA A 182 -4.51 -0.39 -4.31
N LEU A 183 -5.03 -1.60 -4.14
CA LEU A 183 -6.45 -1.94 -4.24
C LEU A 183 -7.25 -1.63 -2.97
N GLU A 184 -6.58 -1.03 -1.99
CA GLU A 184 -6.97 -0.85 -0.58
C GLU A 184 -8.31 -0.17 -0.32
N VAL A 185 -9.01 0.20 -1.39
CA VAL A 185 -10.11 1.14 -1.36
C VAL A 185 -11.35 0.57 -2.04
N LEU A 186 -11.51 -0.75 -2.03
CA LEU A 186 -12.67 -1.47 -2.55
C LEU A 186 -13.29 -2.25 -1.39
N THR A 187 -14.61 -2.19 -1.24
CA THR A 187 -15.29 -2.84 -0.10
C THR A 187 -15.77 -4.23 -0.46
N PHE A 188 -15.97 -5.09 0.55
CA PHE A 188 -16.47 -6.45 0.36
C PHE A 188 -17.96 -6.50 0.01
N ASP A 189 -18.71 -5.49 0.44
CA ASP A 189 -20.17 -5.42 0.44
C ASP A 189 -20.75 -4.61 -0.73
N PHE A 190 -19.92 -3.86 -1.46
CA PHE A 190 -20.36 -3.07 -2.61
C PHE A 190 -19.56 -3.39 -3.87
N PRO A 191 -20.23 -3.58 -5.05
CA PRO A 191 -19.57 -3.89 -6.31
C PRO A 191 -18.63 -2.79 -6.76
N SER A 192 -17.37 -2.84 -6.31
CA SER A 192 -16.35 -1.84 -6.58
C SER A 192 -15.16 -2.50 -7.25
N VAL A 193 -14.72 -1.98 -8.39
CA VAL A 193 -13.68 -2.61 -9.23
C VAL A 193 -12.62 -1.59 -9.63
N GLY A 194 -11.37 -1.86 -9.26
CA GLY A 194 -10.21 -1.13 -9.72
C GLY A 194 -9.71 -1.67 -11.07
N VAL A 195 -9.46 -0.77 -12.02
CA VAL A 195 -8.87 -1.09 -13.33
C VAL A 195 -7.71 -0.15 -13.63
N SER A 196 -6.83 -0.54 -14.55
CA SER A 196 -5.81 0.35 -15.10
C SER A 196 -6.43 1.41 -16.03
N TYR A 197 -5.71 2.51 -16.28
CA TYR A 197 -6.21 3.58 -17.14
C TYR A 197 -6.52 3.13 -18.58
N ASP A 198 -5.77 2.19 -19.13
CA ASP A 198 -6.02 1.64 -20.47
C ASP A 198 -7.35 0.85 -20.52
N ILE A 199 -7.64 0.02 -19.52
CA ILE A 199 -8.92 -0.69 -19.41
C ILE A 199 -10.05 0.32 -19.18
N GLY A 200 -9.87 1.27 -18.25
CA GLY A 200 -10.83 2.34 -18.00
C GLY A 200 -11.16 3.15 -19.26
N THR A 201 -10.15 3.46 -20.08
CA THR A 201 -10.32 4.18 -21.36
C THR A 201 -11.06 3.34 -22.39
N GLN A 202 -10.80 2.03 -22.46
CA GLN A 202 -11.54 1.12 -23.33
C GLN A 202 -13.02 1.02 -22.93
N ILE A 203 -13.32 0.97 -21.62
CA ILE A 203 -14.69 1.02 -21.12
C ILE A 203 -15.33 2.37 -21.46
N LEU A 204 -14.62 3.49 -21.25
CA LEU A 204 -15.11 4.82 -21.64
C LEU A 204 -15.43 4.93 -23.14
N ASN A 205 -14.59 4.35 -24.00
CA ASN A 205 -14.87 4.31 -25.44
C ASN A 205 -16.14 3.48 -25.73
N TYR A 206 -16.33 2.34 -25.06
CA TYR A 206 -17.57 1.58 -25.16
C TYR A 206 -18.81 2.42 -24.79
N LEU A 207 -18.73 3.23 -23.73
CA LEU A 207 -19.81 4.16 -23.35
C LEU A 207 -20.13 5.17 -24.45
N ARG A 208 -19.11 5.72 -25.11
CA ARG A 208 -19.26 6.74 -26.16
C ARG A 208 -19.89 6.21 -27.45
N TYR A 209 -19.59 4.96 -27.81
CA TYR A 209 -20.05 4.36 -29.07
C TYR A 209 -21.30 3.49 -28.94
N SER A 210 -21.78 3.22 -27.73
CA SER A 210 -22.96 2.39 -27.49
C SER A 210 -24.20 3.24 -27.26
N ARG A 211 -25.31 2.89 -27.94
CA ARG A 211 -26.60 3.59 -27.76
C ARG A 211 -27.22 3.38 -26.36
N LYS A 212 -27.00 2.20 -25.76
CA LYS A 212 -27.49 1.83 -24.44
C LYS A 212 -26.40 1.00 -23.71
N PRO A 213 -25.34 1.65 -23.21
CA PRO A 213 -24.24 0.95 -22.58
C PRO A 213 -24.71 0.27 -21.29
N ARG A 214 -24.43 -1.02 -21.18
CA ARG A 214 -24.72 -1.82 -19.98
C ARG A 214 -23.48 -2.59 -19.54
N ILE A 215 -23.40 -2.88 -18.26
CA ILE A 215 -22.27 -3.58 -17.66
C ILE A 215 -22.72 -4.53 -16.56
N LYS A 216 -21.95 -5.59 -16.35
CA LYS A 216 -22.15 -6.58 -15.30
C LYS A 216 -20.83 -6.78 -14.56
N LEU A 217 -20.88 -6.79 -13.23
CA LEU A 217 -19.73 -6.97 -12.36
C LEU A 217 -19.85 -8.31 -11.63
N SER A 218 -18.83 -9.16 -11.77
CA SER A 218 -18.75 -10.45 -11.08
C SER A 218 -18.10 -10.30 -9.69
N PRO A 219 -18.28 -11.26 -8.78
CA PRO A 219 -17.49 -11.31 -7.54
C PRO A 219 -16.01 -11.54 -7.81
N ALA A 220 -15.17 -11.05 -6.91
CA ALA A 220 -13.73 -11.27 -6.92
C ALA A 220 -13.39 -12.75 -6.67
N LYS A 221 -12.34 -13.22 -7.33
CA LYS A 221 -11.72 -14.52 -7.09
C LYS A 221 -10.30 -14.32 -6.60
N THR A 222 -9.82 -15.19 -5.72
CA THR A 222 -8.42 -15.15 -5.28
C THR A 222 -7.56 -15.99 -6.21
N HIS A 223 -6.50 -15.39 -6.76
CA HIS A 223 -5.47 -16.10 -7.52
C HIS A 223 -4.10 -15.88 -6.85
N VAL A 224 -3.42 -16.98 -6.52
CA VAL A 224 -2.08 -17.02 -5.90
C VAL A 224 -1.13 -17.77 -6.83
N GLY A 225 0.14 -17.36 -6.90
CA GLY A 225 1.18 -18.07 -7.66
C GLY A 225 1.06 -17.97 -9.20
N LYS A 226 0.12 -17.16 -9.71
CA LYS A 226 0.10 -16.79 -11.13
C LYS A 226 0.92 -15.51 -11.30
N PRO A 227 1.71 -15.36 -12.36
CA PRO A 227 2.62 -14.23 -12.51
C PRO A 227 1.85 -12.91 -12.59
N VAL A 228 1.84 -12.20 -11.46
CA VAL A 228 1.46 -10.79 -11.37
C VAL A 228 2.77 -10.06 -11.06
N SER A 229 3.14 -9.08 -11.88
CA SER A 229 4.35 -8.29 -11.61
C SER A 229 4.21 -7.65 -10.24
N THR A 230 5.18 -7.90 -9.35
CA THR A 230 5.29 -7.11 -8.12
C THR A 230 5.78 -5.71 -8.48
N TYR A 231 5.38 -4.73 -7.68
CA TYR A 231 5.74 -3.33 -7.87
C TYR A 231 5.90 -2.66 -6.52
N VAL A 232 6.71 -1.60 -6.47
CA VAL A 232 6.77 -0.71 -5.29
C VAL A 232 5.49 0.13 -5.28
N ALA A 233 4.78 0.12 -4.15
CA ALA A 233 3.51 0.82 -4.03
C ALA A 233 3.68 2.33 -4.28
N SER A 234 2.71 2.96 -4.95
CA SER A 234 2.80 4.39 -5.28
C SER A 234 2.91 5.27 -4.03
N PHE A 235 2.25 4.88 -2.94
CA PHE A 235 2.32 5.57 -1.65
C PHE A 235 3.65 5.36 -0.93
N SER A 236 4.43 4.32 -1.25
CA SER A 236 5.67 4.02 -0.53
C SER A 236 6.62 5.20 -0.68
N SER A 237 6.97 5.84 0.43
CA SER A 237 7.87 6.98 0.45
C SER A 237 9.22 6.65 -0.18
N ARG A 238 9.81 7.65 -0.85
CA ARG A 238 11.03 7.50 -1.66
C ARG A 238 12.16 8.35 -1.13
N GLY A 239 13.38 7.86 -1.28
CA GLY A 239 14.58 8.67 -1.11
C GLY A 239 14.75 9.75 -2.19
N PRO A 240 15.90 10.44 -2.20
CA PRO A 240 17.03 10.24 -1.28
C PRO A 240 16.72 10.68 0.16
N ASN A 241 17.56 10.25 1.10
CA ASN A 241 17.59 10.79 2.46
C ASN A 241 17.82 12.32 2.38
N SER A 242 16.96 13.13 3.02
CA SER A 242 17.00 14.60 2.94
C SER A 242 18.11 15.23 3.79
N ILE A 243 18.63 14.52 4.80
CA ILE A 243 19.70 14.99 5.69
C ILE A 243 21.07 14.50 5.22
N ALA A 244 21.17 13.22 4.86
CA ALA A 244 22.41 12.60 4.38
C ALA A 244 22.18 11.86 3.05
N PRO A 245 22.10 12.57 1.90
CA PRO A 245 21.76 11.96 0.61
C PRO A 245 22.68 10.82 0.15
N ALA A 246 23.93 10.79 0.63
CA ALA A 246 24.89 9.72 0.36
C ALA A 246 24.50 8.38 1.02
N ILE A 247 23.65 8.41 2.04
CA ILE A 247 23.12 7.22 2.73
C ILE A 247 21.75 6.92 2.12
N LEU A 248 21.73 5.94 1.21
CA LEU A 248 20.53 5.59 0.45
C LEU A 248 19.41 5.06 1.36
N LYS A 249 18.19 5.52 1.10
CA LYS A 249 16.95 5.09 1.75
C LYS A 249 15.82 4.99 0.72
N PRO A 250 14.83 4.11 0.91
CA PRO A 250 14.75 3.05 1.93
C PRO A 250 15.80 1.94 1.70
N ASP A 251 16.05 1.10 2.71
CA ASP A 251 17.10 0.07 2.66
C ASP A 251 16.65 -1.17 1.86
N VAL A 252 15.39 -1.59 2.05
CA VAL A 252 14.77 -2.74 1.36
C VAL A 252 13.28 -2.51 1.12
N ALA A 253 12.66 -3.34 0.28
CA ALA A 253 11.21 -3.40 0.12
C ALA A 253 10.68 -4.77 0.55
N ALA A 254 9.47 -4.80 1.12
CA ALA A 254 8.80 -6.02 1.55
C ALA A 254 7.28 -5.95 1.30
N PRO A 255 6.55 -7.08 1.35
CA PRO A 255 5.10 -7.12 1.21
C PRO A 255 4.37 -6.12 2.11
N GLY A 256 3.73 -5.12 1.49
CA GLY A 256 3.01 -4.07 2.20
C GLY A 256 1.75 -3.61 1.48
N VAL A 257 1.24 -4.37 0.51
CA VAL A 257 0.00 -4.07 -0.21
C VAL A 257 -0.99 -5.19 -0.01
N LEU A 258 -2.17 -4.85 0.52
CA LEU A 258 -3.24 -5.78 0.87
C LEU A 258 -2.75 -6.94 1.74
N ILE A 259 -2.04 -6.66 2.81
CA ILE A 259 -1.67 -7.70 3.77
C ILE A 259 -2.87 -8.00 4.66
N LEU A 260 -3.26 -9.28 4.74
CA LEU A 260 -4.30 -9.74 5.65
C LEU A 260 -3.68 -9.86 7.03
N ALA A 261 -4.21 -9.15 8.02
CA ALA A 261 -3.72 -9.18 9.39
C ALA A 261 -4.89 -9.15 10.39
N ALA A 262 -4.62 -9.52 11.63
CA ALA A 262 -5.61 -9.51 12.69
C ALA A 262 -5.98 -8.05 13.07
N VAL A 263 -7.27 -7.81 13.33
CA VAL A 263 -7.77 -6.53 13.84
C VAL A 263 -8.65 -6.75 15.08
N PRO A 264 -8.74 -5.75 15.98
CA PRO A 264 -9.72 -5.81 17.07
C PRO A 264 -11.14 -5.60 16.55
N GLY A 265 -12.11 -6.34 17.06
CA GLY A 265 -13.52 -6.18 16.72
C GLY A 265 -14.21 -7.50 16.37
N GLU A 266 -15.35 -7.41 15.70
CA GLU A 266 -16.14 -8.58 15.26
C GLU A 266 -15.55 -9.27 14.03
N THR A 267 -14.87 -8.51 13.15
CA THR A 267 -14.09 -9.03 12.02
C THR A 267 -12.69 -9.41 12.51
N PRO A 268 -12.31 -10.69 12.56
CA PRO A 268 -11.03 -11.07 13.15
C PRO A 268 -9.81 -10.72 12.28
N TYR A 269 -10.03 -10.45 10.98
CA TYR A 269 -8.96 -10.15 10.02
C TYR A 269 -9.43 -9.15 8.95
N GLU A 270 -8.53 -8.25 8.56
CA GLU A 270 -8.77 -7.27 7.50
C GLU A 270 -7.52 -7.05 6.63
N PHE A 271 -7.73 -6.56 5.41
CA PHE A 271 -6.64 -6.20 4.50
C PHE A 271 -6.23 -4.75 4.72
N TYR A 272 -4.94 -4.53 4.96
CA TYR A 272 -4.34 -3.20 4.97
C TYR A 272 -3.12 -3.14 4.06
N SER A 273 -2.80 -1.94 3.60
CA SER A 273 -1.56 -1.61 2.92
C SER A 273 -0.85 -0.47 3.64
N GLY A 274 0.44 -0.41 3.40
CA GLY A 274 1.30 0.56 4.04
C GLY A 274 2.70 0.01 4.19
N THR A 275 3.66 0.92 4.27
CA THR A 275 4.99 0.57 4.80
C THR A 275 4.91 0.04 6.23
N SER A 276 3.85 0.40 6.96
CA SER A 276 3.47 -0.15 8.26
C SER A 276 3.18 -1.66 8.25
N MET A 277 2.76 -2.23 7.11
CA MET A 277 2.57 -3.67 6.94
C MET A 277 3.84 -4.35 6.43
N ALA A 278 4.69 -3.62 5.70
CA ALA A 278 5.97 -4.12 5.21
C ALA A 278 7.02 -4.27 6.32
N ALA A 279 7.13 -3.30 7.23
CA ALA A 279 8.08 -3.31 8.34
C ALA A 279 8.02 -4.61 9.19
N PRO A 280 6.85 -5.06 9.69
CA PRO A 280 6.79 -6.27 10.51
C PRO A 280 7.14 -7.56 9.76
N HIS A 281 6.99 -7.63 8.43
CA HIS A 281 7.51 -8.77 7.66
C HIS A 281 9.03 -8.86 7.77
N VAL A 282 9.72 -7.73 7.65
CA VAL A 282 11.19 -7.67 7.79
C VAL A 282 11.58 -7.91 9.24
N SER A 283 10.84 -7.42 10.23
CA SER A 283 11.06 -7.75 11.64
C SER A 283 10.98 -9.25 11.91
N GLY A 284 10.05 -9.97 11.28
CA GLY A 284 10.00 -11.44 11.34
C GLY A 284 11.25 -12.12 10.75
N ILE A 285 11.78 -11.60 9.64
CA ILE A 285 13.04 -12.08 9.06
C ILE A 285 14.21 -11.81 9.99
N VAL A 286 14.27 -10.62 10.60
CA VAL A 286 15.29 -10.27 11.60
C VAL A 286 15.21 -11.22 12.80
N ALA A 287 14.00 -11.56 13.27
CA ALA A 287 13.81 -12.52 14.38
C ALA A 287 14.35 -13.90 14.05
N LEU A 288 14.07 -14.38 12.84
CA LEU A 288 14.63 -15.65 12.38
C LEU A 288 16.17 -15.59 12.29
N LEU A 289 16.73 -14.52 11.73
CA LEU A 289 18.18 -14.35 11.65
C LEU A 289 18.84 -14.28 13.03
N LYS A 290 18.25 -13.54 13.98
CA LYS A 290 18.73 -13.50 15.38
C LYS A 290 18.66 -14.86 16.06
N SER A 291 17.62 -15.66 15.78
CA SER A 291 17.52 -17.00 16.35
C SER A 291 18.61 -17.96 15.85
N LEU A 292 19.07 -17.78 14.59
CA LEU A 292 20.13 -18.58 13.97
C LEU A 292 21.53 -18.04 14.25
N HIS A 293 21.63 -16.71 14.43
CA HIS A 293 22.87 -15.99 14.66
C HIS A 293 22.71 -14.99 15.83
N PRO A 294 22.64 -15.47 17.09
CA PRO A 294 22.37 -14.61 18.26
C PRO A 294 23.44 -13.54 18.49
N ASP A 295 24.68 -13.82 18.07
CA ASP A 295 25.87 -12.97 18.21
C ASP A 295 25.97 -11.86 17.14
N TRP A 296 25.12 -11.89 16.12
CA TRP A 296 25.17 -10.88 15.06
C TRP A 296 24.68 -9.52 15.57
N PHE A 297 25.49 -8.49 15.36
CA PHE A 297 25.12 -7.10 15.60
C PHE A 297 24.06 -6.62 14.58
N PRO A 298 23.24 -5.60 14.93
CA PRO A 298 22.22 -5.06 14.03
C PRO A 298 22.72 -4.71 12.62
N ALA A 299 23.94 -4.18 12.50
CA ALA A 299 24.56 -3.86 11.21
C ALA A 299 24.81 -5.10 10.33
N ALA A 300 25.19 -6.24 10.92
CA ALA A 300 25.40 -7.50 10.20
C ALA A 300 24.07 -8.07 9.67
N ILE A 301 23.01 -8.00 10.49
CA ILE A 301 21.67 -8.41 10.08
C ILE A 301 21.14 -7.51 8.95
N LYS A 302 21.24 -6.18 9.12
CA LYS A 302 20.88 -5.20 8.09
C LYS A 302 21.64 -5.48 6.78
N SER A 303 22.96 -5.66 6.85
CA SER A 303 23.79 -5.98 5.69
C SER A 303 23.35 -7.26 5.00
N THR A 304 23.09 -8.33 5.76
CA THR A 304 22.63 -9.62 5.21
C THR A 304 21.31 -9.47 4.47
N ILE A 305 20.32 -8.79 5.07
CA ILE A 305 19.01 -8.57 4.43
C ILE A 305 19.15 -7.72 3.16
N MET A 306 19.95 -6.66 3.19
CA MET A 306 20.14 -5.77 2.03
C MET A 306 20.89 -6.45 0.89
N THR A 307 21.94 -7.22 1.18
CA THR A 307 22.80 -7.84 0.16
C THR A 307 22.20 -9.11 -0.45
N THR A 308 21.26 -9.75 0.25
CA THR A 308 20.53 -10.94 -0.24
C THR A 308 19.13 -10.62 -0.76
N GLY A 309 18.69 -9.36 -0.68
CA GLY A 309 17.41 -8.90 -1.21
C GLY A 309 17.25 -9.21 -2.70
N GLY A 310 16.06 -9.70 -3.08
CA GLY A 310 15.74 -10.02 -4.47
C GLY A 310 15.84 -8.78 -5.36
N LYS A 311 16.72 -8.83 -6.37
CA LYS A 311 17.05 -7.65 -7.21
C LYS A 311 15.93 -7.22 -8.17
N ARG A 312 14.85 -7.99 -8.33
CA ARG A 312 13.79 -7.76 -9.34
C ARG A 312 12.45 -8.34 -8.91
N PRO A 313 11.31 -7.71 -9.29
CA PRO A 313 10.06 -8.44 -9.48
C PRO A 313 10.35 -9.64 -10.40
N SER A 314 9.98 -10.84 -9.97
CA SER A 314 9.88 -11.96 -10.89
C SER A 314 8.98 -11.52 -12.05
N PHE A 315 9.52 -11.58 -13.28
CA PHE A 315 8.87 -11.33 -14.57
C PHE A 315 8.90 -9.90 -15.15
N TRP A 316 10.06 -9.53 -15.72
CA TRP A 316 10.19 -8.67 -16.91
C TRP A 316 10.70 -9.45 -18.13
N VAL A 317 10.44 -10.76 -18.21
CA VAL A 317 10.85 -11.57 -19.37
C VAL A 317 9.65 -11.74 -20.31
N THR A 318 9.86 -11.30 -21.55
CA THR A 318 9.06 -11.46 -22.78
C THR A 318 7.77 -10.66 -22.92
N ASN A 319 7.86 -9.45 -23.49
CA ASN A 319 7.17 -9.06 -24.75
C ASN A 319 7.53 -7.63 -25.18
N TYR A 320 8.79 -7.40 -25.54
CA TYR A 320 9.18 -6.37 -26.51
C TYR A 320 10.44 -6.87 -27.24
N ARG A 321 10.25 -7.82 -28.17
CA ARG A 321 11.12 -7.91 -29.34
C ARG A 321 10.60 -6.87 -30.32
N GLY A 322 11.33 -5.78 -30.50
CA GLY A 322 11.02 -4.77 -31.51
C GLY A 322 11.94 -3.57 -31.38
N GLY A 323 13.05 -3.59 -32.13
CA GLY A 323 13.85 -2.38 -32.39
C GLY A 323 15.34 -2.61 -32.29
N ASN A 324 15.97 -2.90 -33.44
CA ASN A 324 17.40 -2.70 -33.66
C ASN A 324 17.78 -1.24 -33.33
N ALA A 325 18.93 -1.05 -32.68
CA ALA A 325 19.83 0.06 -32.95
C ALA A 325 21.21 -0.21 -32.33
N ILE A 326 22.15 -0.56 -33.22
CA ILE A 326 23.61 -0.34 -33.22
C ILE A 326 24.41 -0.66 -31.96
#